data_AF-A0A1B7P8J9-F1
#
_entry.id   AF-A0A1B7P8J9-F1
#
_cell.length_a   1.000
_cell.length_b   1.000
_cell.length_c   1.000
_cell.angle_alpha   90.00
_cell.angle_beta   90.00
_cell.angle_gamma   90.00
#
_symmetry.space_group_name_H-M   'P 1'
#
loop_
_entity.id
_entity.type
_entity.pdbx_description
1 polymer ?
#
loop_
_entity_poly.entity_id
_entity_poly.type
_entity_poly.pdbx_seq_one_letter_code
_entity_poly.pdbx_strand_id
1 'polypeptide(L)'
;MKREGPKVEGTGAVPGIRYHVKNNPINGWVYEEVPLRDVRTTTSLLARVLIGKVENDAQLKNILRSVPVIQNDTNWRCRTWIANALAAIASDGKAVGTAELDWDKIELQPDSM
;
A
#
# COMPACT_ATOMS: atom_id res chain seq x y z
N MET A 1 -14.58 -21.12 20.62
CA MET A 1 -13.39 -20.24 20.55
C MET A 1 -12.40 -20.85 19.57
N LYS A 2 -12.37 -20.40 18.30
CA LYS A 2 -11.37 -20.85 17.31
C LYS A 2 -10.16 -19.92 17.42
N ARG A 3 -8.97 -20.46 17.71
CA ARG A 3 -7.71 -19.73 17.63
C ARG A 3 -7.13 -20.01 16.25
N GLU A 4 -6.99 -19.00 15.41
CA GLU A 4 -6.23 -19.10 14.17
C GLU A 4 -4.75 -19.16 14.53
N GLY A 5 -4.09 -20.26 14.21
CA GLY A 5 -2.63 -20.40 14.36
C GLY A 5 -1.88 -19.53 13.34
N PRO A 6 -0.56 -19.34 13.53
CA PRO A 6 0.25 -18.56 12.59
C PRO A 6 0.14 -19.17 11.20
N LYS A 7 -0.17 -18.34 10.19
CA LYS A 7 -0.25 -18.81 8.81
C LYS A 7 1.16 -19.20 8.37
N VAL A 8 1.37 -20.49 8.14
CA VAL A 8 2.60 -21.01 7.55
C VAL A 8 2.74 -20.39 6.17
N GLU A 9 3.72 -19.52 5.97
CA GLU A 9 4.03 -19.02 4.64
C GLU A 9 4.58 -20.19 3.81
N GLY A 10 3.83 -20.59 2.78
CA GLY A 10 4.26 -21.65 1.87
C GLY A 10 5.57 -21.26 1.17
N THR A 11 6.38 -22.26 0.85
CA THR A 11 7.65 -22.13 0.11
C THR A 11 7.49 -21.65 -1.35
N GLY A 12 6.25 -21.44 -1.81
CA GLY A 12 5.93 -20.95 -3.15
C GLY A 12 5.97 -19.42 -3.28
N ALA A 13 5.92 -18.93 -4.52
CA ALA A 13 5.82 -17.50 -4.81
C ALA A 13 4.57 -16.89 -4.17
N VAL A 14 4.68 -15.65 -3.66
CA VAL A 14 3.55 -14.92 -3.07
C VAL A 14 3.11 -13.81 -4.04
N PRO A 15 2.18 -14.09 -4.97
CA PRO A 15 1.75 -13.10 -5.95
C PRO A 15 0.98 -11.97 -5.28
N GLY A 16 0.99 -10.79 -5.89
CA GLY A 16 0.25 -9.63 -5.43
C GLY A 16 0.25 -8.49 -6.44
N ILE A 17 -0.37 -7.37 -6.09
CA ILE A 17 -0.37 -6.15 -6.92
C ILE A 17 0.29 -5.04 -6.11
N ARG A 18 1.19 -4.30 -6.76
CA ARG A 18 1.77 -3.08 -6.20
C ARG A 18 1.09 -1.86 -6.79
N TYR A 19 0.51 -1.06 -5.91
CA TYR A 19 -0.01 0.26 -6.21
C TYR A 19 1.02 1.30 -5.78
N HIS A 20 1.37 2.22 -6.69
CA HIS A 20 2.49 3.11 -6.47
C HIS A 20 2.32 4.38 -7.31
N VAL A 21 2.78 5.53 -6.80
CA VAL A 21 3.00 6.74 -7.61
C VAL A 21 4.48 7.07 -7.70
N LYS A 22 5.04 7.03 -8.93
CA LYS A 22 6.45 7.29 -9.20
C LYS A 22 6.65 8.61 -9.91
N ASN A 23 7.80 9.23 -9.68
CA ASN A 23 8.23 10.36 -10.51
C ASN A 23 8.81 9.83 -11.82
N ASN A 24 8.12 10.10 -12.93
CA ASN A 24 8.56 9.82 -14.28
C ASN A 24 9.22 11.08 -14.87
N PRO A 25 10.43 10.99 -15.46
CA PRO A 25 11.14 12.15 -15.99
C PRO A 25 10.38 12.94 -17.07
N ILE A 26 9.48 12.30 -17.79
CA ILE A 26 8.73 12.89 -18.92
C ILE A 26 7.31 13.26 -18.48
N ASN A 27 6.65 12.35 -17.76
CA ASN A 27 5.22 12.45 -17.46
C ASN A 27 4.91 13.03 -16.06
N GLY A 28 5.92 13.38 -15.27
CA GLY A 28 5.75 13.78 -13.88
C GLY A 28 5.33 12.61 -13.00
N TRP A 29 4.48 12.84 -12.00
CA TRP A 29 4.01 11.79 -11.11
C TRP A 29 3.02 10.86 -11.82
N VAL A 30 3.26 9.55 -11.80
CA VAL A 30 2.41 8.56 -12.49
C VAL A 30 1.99 7.46 -11.54
N TYR A 31 0.68 7.23 -11.43
CA TYR A 31 0.10 6.08 -10.75
C TYR A 31 0.24 4.81 -11.59
N GLU A 32 0.63 3.70 -10.95
CA GLU A 32 0.75 2.39 -11.58
C GLU A 32 0.14 1.29 -10.72
N GLU A 33 -0.46 0.31 -11.40
CA GLU A 33 -0.91 -0.97 -10.84
C GLU A 33 -0.06 -2.08 -11.46
N VAL A 34 0.90 -2.60 -10.70
CA VAL A 34 1.88 -3.56 -11.24
C VAL A 34 1.64 -4.94 -10.63
N PRO A 35 1.25 -5.95 -11.42
CA PRO A 35 1.20 -7.33 -10.93
C PRO A 35 2.63 -7.81 -10.63
N LEU A 36 2.80 -8.37 -9.43
CA LEU A 36 4.06 -8.94 -8.96
C LEU A 36 3.92 -10.46 -8.88
N ARG A 37 4.90 -11.16 -9.47
CA ARG A 37 5.00 -12.62 -9.35
C ARG A 37 5.28 -13.06 -7.92
N ASP A 38 6.12 -12.31 -7.22
CA ASP A 38 6.36 -12.49 -5.80
C ASP A 38 6.53 -11.10 -5.15
N VAL A 39 5.65 -10.76 -4.21
CA VAL A 39 5.73 -9.48 -3.49
C VAL A 39 7.03 -9.35 -2.69
N ARG A 40 7.68 -10.48 -2.36
CA ARG A 40 8.91 -10.53 -1.56
C ARG A 40 10.16 -10.14 -2.33
N THR A 41 10.17 -10.24 -3.65
CA THR A 41 11.39 -10.08 -4.48
C THR A 41 11.57 -8.67 -5.08
N THR A 42 10.83 -7.68 -4.58
CA THR A 42 10.92 -6.29 -5.07
C THR A 42 12.28 -5.67 -4.73
N THR A 43 13.06 -5.31 -5.75
CA THR A 43 14.52 -5.10 -5.70
C THR A 43 15.01 -3.79 -5.03
N SER A 44 14.20 -3.10 -4.24
CA SER A 44 14.59 -1.78 -3.66
C SER A 44 13.84 -1.41 -2.37
N LEU A 45 13.36 -2.38 -1.59
CA LEU A 45 12.68 -2.10 -0.33
C LEU A 45 13.66 -2.26 0.83
N LEU A 46 13.77 -1.23 1.68
CA LEU A 46 14.50 -1.31 2.96
C LEU A 46 13.71 -2.13 3.98
N ALA A 47 12.39 -1.91 4.04
CA ALA A 47 11.48 -2.61 4.94
C ALA A 47 10.13 -2.91 4.28
N ARG A 48 9.37 -3.83 4.87
CA ARG A 48 7.97 -4.11 4.54
C ARG A 48 7.16 -4.27 5.82
N VAL A 49 6.11 -3.47 5.95
CA VAL A 49 5.21 -3.49 7.12
C VAL A 49 3.84 -3.98 6.68
N LEU A 50 3.28 -4.95 7.41
CA LEU A 50 1.89 -5.37 7.23
C LEU A 50 0.99 -4.43 8.05
N ILE A 51 0.18 -3.65 7.36
CA ILE A 51 -0.69 -2.66 8.01
C ILE A 51 -2.16 -3.11 8.11
N GLY A 52 -2.57 -4.18 7.44
CA GLY A 52 -3.96 -4.66 7.51
C GLY A 52 -4.26 -5.82 6.56
N LYS A 53 -5.48 -6.35 6.66
CA LYS A 53 -6.02 -7.37 5.75
C LYS A 53 -7.10 -6.77 4.86
N VAL A 54 -7.04 -7.09 3.57
CA VAL A 54 -8.05 -6.68 2.59
C VAL A 54 -9.27 -7.59 2.72
N GLU A 55 -10.46 -6.99 2.84
CA GLU A 55 -11.74 -7.72 2.88
C GLU A 55 -12.51 -7.57 1.56
N ASN A 56 -12.36 -6.44 0.88
CA ASN A 56 -12.97 -6.19 -0.42
C ASN A 56 -11.96 -5.59 -1.40
N ASP A 57 -11.37 -6.46 -2.22
CA ASP A 57 -10.34 -6.12 -3.20
C ASP A 57 -10.85 -5.16 -4.30
N ALA A 58 -12.08 -5.35 -4.79
CA ALA A 58 -12.66 -4.48 -5.80
C ALA A 58 -12.87 -3.06 -5.26
N GLN A 59 -13.35 -2.94 -4.02
CA GLN A 59 -13.52 -1.65 -3.35
C GLN A 59 -12.17 -0.96 -3.12
N LEU A 60 -11.17 -1.70 -2.60
CA LEU A 60 -9.82 -1.17 -2.41
C LEU A 60 -9.25 -0.62 -3.72
N LYS A 61 -9.35 -1.36 -4.82
CA LYS A 61 -8.90 -0.92 -6.15
C LYS A 61 -9.57 0.37 -6.58
N ASN A 62 -10.88 0.47 -6.42
CA ASN A 62 -11.62 1.67 -6.80
C ASN A 62 -11.21 2.90 -5.97
N ILE A 63 -10.93 2.71 -4.68
CA ILE A 63 -10.41 3.77 -3.81
C ILE A 63 -9.03 4.20 -4.31
N LEU A 64 -8.08 3.27 -4.47
CA LEU A 64 -6.70 3.60 -4.86
C LEU A 64 -6.63 4.30 -6.22
N ARG A 65 -7.48 3.91 -7.18
CA ARG A 65 -7.60 4.57 -8.49
C ARG A 65 -8.17 5.98 -8.42
N SER A 66 -8.97 6.30 -7.41
CA SER A 66 -9.60 7.61 -7.27
C SER A 66 -8.76 8.62 -6.50
N VAL A 67 -7.71 8.17 -5.79
CA VAL A 67 -6.78 9.05 -5.07
C VAL A 67 -6.05 9.96 -6.07
N PRO A 68 -6.18 11.30 -5.96
CA PRO A 68 -5.56 12.22 -6.90
C PRO A 68 -4.04 12.13 -6.92
N VAL A 69 -3.47 12.18 -8.14
CA VAL A 69 -2.04 12.41 -8.37
C VAL A 69 -1.84 13.85 -8.78
N ILE A 70 -1.17 14.62 -7.94
CA ILE A 70 -1.02 16.07 -8.12
C ILE A 70 0.30 16.36 -8.83
N GLN A 71 0.23 17.12 -9.92
CA GLN A 71 1.40 17.58 -10.67
C GLN A 71 1.79 19.00 -10.24
N ASN A 72 3.05 19.36 -10.48
CA ASN A 72 3.55 20.74 -10.34
C ASN A 72 3.47 21.34 -8.93
N ASP A 73 3.27 20.52 -7.90
CA ASP A 73 3.37 20.92 -6.49
C ASP A 73 4.71 20.43 -5.92
N THR A 74 5.53 21.38 -5.46
CA THR A 74 6.87 21.11 -4.90
C THR A 74 6.82 20.41 -3.54
N ASN A 75 5.70 20.49 -2.82
CA ASN A 75 5.49 19.81 -1.55
C ASN A 75 4.90 18.41 -1.73
N TRP A 76 4.38 18.10 -2.92
CA TRP A 76 3.74 16.82 -3.20
C TRP A 76 4.76 15.73 -3.50
N ARG A 77 4.64 14.60 -2.79
CA ARG A 77 5.52 13.43 -2.96
C ARG A 77 4.70 12.15 -3.04
N CYS A 78 5.33 11.05 -3.47
CA CYS A 78 4.73 9.72 -3.39
C CYS A 78 4.23 9.34 -1.98
N ARG A 79 4.88 9.85 -0.93
CA ARG A 79 4.44 9.69 0.47
C ARG A 79 3.13 10.42 0.76
N THR A 80 2.93 11.61 0.19
CA THR A 80 1.66 12.34 0.24
C THR A 80 0.53 11.52 -0.37
N TRP A 81 0.79 10.82 -1.48
CA TRP A 81 -0.19 9.92 -2.07
C TRP A 81 -0.55 8.75 -1.15
N ILE A 82 0.44 8.13 -0.49
CA ILE A 82 0.18 7.04 0.47
C ILE A 82 -0.68 7.54 1.64
N ALA A 83 -0.36 8.70 2.22
CA ALA A 83 -1.15 9.28 3.30
C ALA A 83 -2.62 9.51 2.87
N ASN A 84 -2.82 10.09 1.69
CA ASN A 84 -4.16 10.31 1.13
C ASN A 84 -4.90 9.00 0.84
N ALA A 85 -4.21 7.98 0.34
CA ALA A 85 -4.77 6.67 0.07
C ALA A 85 -5.24 5.97 1.35
N LEU A 86 -4.43 6.00 2.40
CA LEU A 86 -4.79 5.44 3.69
C LEU A 86 -5.98 6.18 4.33
N ALA A 87 -6.00 7.52 4.24
CA ALA A 87 -7.13 8.32 4.70
C ALA A 87 -8.42 7.98 3.91
N ALA A 88 -8.34 7.78 2.60
CA ALA A 88 -9.48 7.38 1.78
C ALA A 88 -9.98 5.97 2.13
N ILE A 89 -9.09 5.02 2.39
CA ILE A 89 -9.44 3.67 2.87
C ILE A 89 -10.12 3.73 4.24
N ALA A 90 -9.60 4.55 5.15
CA ALA A 90 -10.19 4.75 6.47
C ALA A 90 -11.60 5.37 6.38
N SER A 91 -11.78 6.34 5.48
CA SER A 91 -13.08 6.97 5.23
C SER A 91 -14.10 6.02 4.59
N ASP A 92 -13.67 5.06 3.77
CA ASP A 92 -14.54 4.05 3.18
C ASP A 92 -15.03 3.04 4.23
N GLY A 93 -14.12 2.58 5.10
CA GLY A 93 -14.42 1.70 6.23
C GLY A 93 -14.91 0.29 5.85
N LYS A 94 -14.81 -0.11 4.57
CA LYS A 94 -15.34 -1.40 4.06
C LYS A 94 -14.32 -2.19 3.23
N ALA A 95 -13.26 -1.54 2.76
CA ALA A 95 -12.23 -2.18 1.94
C ALA A 95 -11.31 -3.13 2.73
N VAL A 96 -11.09 -2.84 4.01
CA VAL A 96 -10.15 -3.56 4.90
C VAL A 96 -10.80 -3.91 6.23
N GLY A 97 -10.32 -4.98 6.85
CA GLY A 97 -10.71 -5.38 8.21
C GLY A 97 -9.92 -4.61 9.27
N THR A 98 -9.44 -5.30 10.31
CA THR A 98 -8.49 -4.70 11.26
C THR A 98 -7.23 -4.22 10.55
N ALA A 99 -6.94 -2.93 10.66
CA ALA A 99 -5.80 -2.28 10.03
C ALA A 99 -5.29 -1.09 10.87
N GLU A 100 -4.01 -0.77 10.73
CA GLU A 100 -3.44 0.54 11.05
C GLU A 100 -3.43 1.36 9.76
N LEU A 101 -4.09 2.52 9.77
CA LEU A 101 -4.26 3.40 8.61
C LEU A 101 -3.75 4.82 8.88
N ASP A 102 -3.22 5.06 10.07
CA ASP A 102 -2.58 6.31 10.44
C ASP A 102 -1.17 6.36 9.81
N TRP A 103 -1.02 7.20 8.78
CA TRP A 103 0.24 7.33 8.05
C TRP A 103 1.38 7.77 8.96
N ASP A 104 1.14 8.67 9.91
CA ASP A 104 2.20 9.19 10.77
C ASP A 104 2.75 8.07 11.67
N LYS A 105 1.88 7.18 12.17
CA LYS A 105 2.33 6.00 12.93
C LYS A 105 3.07 4.98 12.09
N ILE A 106 2.65 4.77 10.84
CA ILE A 106 3.29 3.83 9.93
C ILE A 106 4.66 4.35 9.49
N GLU A 107 4.76 5.64 9.16
CA GLU A 107 6.00 6.28 8.72
C GLU A 107 7.03 6.39 9.84
N LEU A 108 6.58 6.58 11.08
CA LEU A 108 7.45 6.66 12.26
C LEU A 108 8.01 5.32 12.72
N GLN A 109 7.60 4.17 12.15
CA GLN A 109 8.13 2.88 12.59
C GLN A 109 9.66 2.84 12.34
N PRO A 110 10.48 2.78 13.40
CA PRO A 110 11.91 2.64 13.23
C PRO A 110 12.19 1.29 12.58
N ASP A 111 13.22 1.24 11.73
CA ASP A 111 13.78 -0.02 11.22
C ASP A 111 13.98 -0.95 12.41
N SER A 112 13.09 -1.92 12.56
CA SER A 112 13.21 -2.95 13.57
C SER A 112 14.31 -3.87 13.06
N MET A 113 15.55 -3.51 13.38
CA MET A 113 16.76 -4.31 13.25
C MET A 113 16.67 -5.57 14.11
#